data_AF-A0A4Y4DVN4-F1
#
_entry.id   AF-A0A4Y4DVN4-F1
#
_cell.length_a   1.000
_cell.length_b   1.000
_cell.length_c   1.000
_cell.angle_alpha   90.00
_cell.angle_beta   90.00
_cell.angle_gamma   90.00
#
_symmetry.space_group_name_H-M   'P 1'
#
loop_
_entity.id
_entity.type
_entity.pdbx_description
1 polymer ?
#
loop_
_entity_poly.entity_id
_entity_poly.type
_entity_poly.pdbx_seq_one_letter_code
_entity_poly.pdbx_strand_id
1 'polypeptide(L)'
;MLMVLGLALTACSTANPDDLRKSDPEGHTACMHYGGSLTAPGDMGKTNLKKAAQSGSKASTKAIRAAVATGADGQPEISDSQAFAKACESQGFDFKK
;
A
#
# COMPACT_ATOMS: atom_id res chain seq x y z
N MET A 1 15.55 -44.28 9.44
CA MET A 1 14.31 -43.59 9.02
C MET A 1 14.64 -42.11 8.85
N LEU A 2 14.75 -41.63 7.60
CA LEU A 2 14.87 -40.20 7.31
C LEU A 2 13.46 -39.58 7.40
N MET A 3 13.21 -38.76 8.42
CA MET A 3 12.03 -37.91 8.47
C MET A 3 12.34 -36.62 7.71
N VAL A 4 11.91 -36.55 6.45
CA VAL A 4 11.86 -35.30 5.70
C VAL A 4 10.68 -34.50 6.23
N LEU A 5 10.95 -33.57 7.16
CA LEU A 5 9.97 -32.55 7.56
C LEU A 5 9.73 -31.66 6.34
N GLY A 6 8.61 -31.88 5.66
CA GLY A 6 8.10 -30.95 4.66
C GLY A 6 7.77 -29.62 5.33
N LEU A 7 8.61 -28.60 5.10
CA LEU A 7 8.24 -27.22 5.37
C LEU A 7 7.06 -26.89 4.47
N ALA A 8 5.85 -26.95 5.01
CA ALA A 8 4.68 -26.36 4.40
C ALA A 8 4.95 -24.85 4.28
N LEU A 9 5.35 -24.41 3.09
CA LEU A 9 5.28 -23.00 2.71
C LEU A 9 3.81 -22.61 2.81
N THR A 10 3.40 -22.05 3.94
CA THR A 10 2.18 -21.25 4.02
C THR A 10 2.43 -20.05 3.13
N ALA A 11 2.07 -20.17 1.86
CA ALA A 11 2.00 -19.06 0.94
C ALA A 11 1.21 -17.95 1.65
N CYS A 12 1.83 -16.78 1.83
CA CYS A 12 1.14 -15.60 2.29
C CYS A 12 -0.10 -15.43 1.41
N SER A 13 -1.26 -15.83 1.92
CA SER A 13 -2.52 -15.70 1.21
C SER A 13 -2.76 -14.21 1.09
N THR A 14 -2.36 -13.64 -0.03
CA THR A 14 -2.50 -12.21 -0.26
C THR A 14 -3.99 -11.94 -0.20
N ALA A 15 -4.44 -11.14 0.77
CA ALA A 15 -5.85 -10.83 0.90
C ALA A 15 -6.42 -10.38 -0.45
N ASN A 16 -7.52 -11.01 -0.85
CA ASN A 16 -8.22 -10.74 -2.09
C ASN A 16 -8.46 -9.23 -2.21
N PRO A 17 -8.10 -8.58 -3.34
CA PRO A 17 -8.31 -7.16 -3.52
C PRO A 17 -9.74 -6.69 -3.24
N ASP A 18 -10.74 -7.53 -3.53
CA ASP A 18 -12.14 -7.20 -3.25
C ASP A 18 -12.48 -7.25 -1.76
N ASP A 19 -11.82 -8.11 -0.98
CA ASP A 19 -12.01 -8.16 0.47
C ASP A 19 -11.28 -7.03 1.18
N LEU A 20 -10.12 -6.61 0.65
CA LEU A 20 -9.43 -5.39 1.11
C LEU A 20 -10.24 -4.12 0.78
N ARG A 21 -10.90 -4.08 -0.37
CA ARG A 21 -11.83 -3.00 -0.73
C ARG A 21 -13.03 -2.92 0.22
N LYS A 22 -13.52 -4.07 0.70
CA LYS A 22 -14.61 -4.10 1.69
C LYS A 22 -14.15 -3.64 3.06
N SER A 23 -12.91 -3.94 3.45
CA SER A 23 -12.36 -3.60 4.77
C SER A 23 -11.83 -2.17 4.87
N ASP A 24 -11.41 -1.57 3.75
CA ASP A 24 -10.94 -0.18 3.66
C ASP A 24 -11.48 0.47 2.36
N PRO A 25 -12.76 0.84 2.34
CA PRO A 25 -13.39 1.36 1.13
C PRO A 25 -12.67 2.63 0.66
N GLU A 26 -12.30 3.54 1.54
CA GLU A 26 -11.81 4.87 1.13
C GLU A 26 -10.31 4.90 0.83
N GLY A 27 -9.55 3.88 1.26
CA GLY A 27 -8.11 3.81 1.08
C GLY A 27 -7.32 4.48 2.21
N HIS A 28 -7.91 4.57 3.40
CA HIS A 28 -7.29 5.14 4.60
C HIS A 28 -6.00 4.43 4.98
N THR A 29 -5.92 3.12 4.80
CA THR A 29 -4.71 2.33 5.01
C THR A 29 -3.57 2.79 4.10
N ALA A 30 -3.91 3.14 2.85
CA ALA A 30 -2.95 3.68 1.91
C ALA A 30 -2.40 5.05 2.37
N CYS A 31 -3.30 5.92 2.86
CA CYS A 31 -2.94 7.23 3.41
C CYS A 31 -2.14 7.17 4.71
N MET A 32 -2.48 6.24 5.62
CA MET A 32 -1.73 5.99 6.86
C MET A 32 -0.30 5.54 6.56
N HIS A 33 -0.12 4.60 5.64
CA HIS A 33 1.21 4.17 5.22
C HIS A 33 1.97 5.28 4.49
N TYR A 34 1.29 6.09 3.67
CA TYR A 34 1.92 7.23 3.01
C TYR A 34 2.45 8.24 4.03
N GLY A 35 1.63 8.69 4.99
CA GLY A 35 2.08 9.59 6.06
C GLY A 35 3.21 8.99 6.91
N GLY A 36 3.13 7.69 7.21
CA GLY A 36 4.21 6.96 7.89
C GLY A 36 5.49 6.88 7.06
N SER A 37 5.42 6.94 5.73
CA SER A 37 6.61 6.96 4.86
C SER A 37 7.34 8.30 4.88
N LEU A 38 6.61 9.40 5.09
CA LEU A 38 7.16 10.76 5.14
C LEU A 38 7.95 11.03 6.42
N THR A 39 7.60 10.32 7.51
CA THR A 39 8.17 10.56 8.85
C THR A 39 9.16 9.49 9.27
N ALA A 40 9.09 8.28 8.71
CA ALA A 40 9.99 7.19 9.06
C ALA A 40 11.32 7.24 8.28
N PRO A 41 12.47 7.05 8.95
CA PRO A 41 13.76 7.07 8.28
C PRO A 41 14.04 5.79 7.49
N GLY A 42 14.91 5.92 6.47
CA GLY A 42 15.56 4.81 5.79
C GLY A 42 14.61 3.76 5.23
N ASP A 43 14.88 2.48 5.53
CA ASP A 43 14.13 1.36 4.96
C ASP A 43 12.72 1.20 5.53
N MET A 44 12.43 1.77 6.71
CA MET A 44 11.07 1.85 7.22
C MET A 44 10.20 2.79 6.37
N GLY A 45 10.74 3.95 6.01
CA GLY A 45 10.07 4.89 5.10
C GLY A 45 9.78 4.25 3.74
N LYS A 46 10.78 3.58 3.15
CA LYS A 46 10.59 2.83 1.88
C LYS A 46 9.56 1.72 1.99
N THR A 47 9.57 0.96 3.09
CA THR A 47 8.59 -0.11 3.34
C THR A 47 7.17 0.45 3.44
N ASN A 48 7.01 1.56 4.16
CA ASN A 48 5.73 2.27 4.27
C ASN A 48 5.27 2.79 2.90
N LEU A 49 6.17 3.34 2.08
CA LEU A 49 5.82 3.79 0.73
C LEU A 49 5.35 2.64 -0.17
N LYS A 50 6.01 1.47 -0.10
CA LYS A 50 5.56 0.26 -0.82
C LYS A 50 4.18 -0.21 -0.35
N LYS A 51 3.94 -0.23 0.96
CA LYS A 51 2.62 -0.58 1.51
C LYS A 51 1.54 0.42 1.09
N ALA A 52 1.87 1.71 1.05
CA ALA A 52 0.98 2.76 0.57
C ALA A 52 0.59 2.53 -0.89
N ALA A 53 1.54 2.20 -1.77
CA ALA A 53 1.28 1.87 -3.16
C ALA A 53 0.41 0.61 -3.32
N GLN A 54 0.73 -0.45 -2.58
CA GLN A 54 -0.03 -1.72 -2.60
C GLN A 54 -1.49 -1.52 -2.21
N SER A 55 -1.74 -0.84 -1.07
CA SER A 55 -3.10 -0.51 -0.64
C SER A 55 -3.75 0.49 -1.59
N GLY A 56 -3.01 1.48 -2.07
CA GLY A 56 -3.49 2.53 -2.96
C GLY A 56 -4.00 1.98 -4.29
N SER A 57 -3.32 1.01 -4.89
CA SER A 57 -3.77 0.32 -6.11
C SER A 57 -5.13 -0.39 -5.94
N LYS A 58 -5.47 -0.75 -4.69
CA LYS A 58 -6.69 -1.48 -4.32
C LYS A 58 -7.79 -0.57 -3.76
N ALA A 59 -7.50 0.65 -3.34
CA ALA A 59 -8.48 1.59 -2.76
C ALA A 59 -9.73 1.75 -3.65
N SER A 60 -10.93 2.02 -3.09
CA SER A 60 -12.11 2.33 -3.91
C SER A 60 -12.13 3.80 -4.38
N THR A 61 -11.37 4.67 -3.72
CA THR A 61 -11.13 6.05 -4.14
C THR A 61 -10.34 6.11 -5.45
N LYS A 62 -10.97 6.65 -6.50
CA LYS A 62 -10.37 6.76 -7.85
C LYS A 62 -9.10 7.60 -7.86
N ALA A 63 -9.08 8.71 -7.11
CA ALA A 63 -7.92 9.60 -7.06
C ALA A 63 -6.68 8.93 -6.46
N ILE A 64 -6.84 8.14 -5.38
CA ILE A 64 -5.75 7.34 -4.81
C ILE A 64 -5.25 6.32 -5.82
N ARG A 65 -6.15 5.54 -6.45
CA ARG A 65 -5.73 4.54 -7.45
C ARG A 65 -5.01 5.16 -8.64
N ALA A 66 -5.46 6.30 -9.12
CA ALA A 66 -4.88 6.97 -10.29
C ALA A 66 -3.46 7.48 -10.06
N ALA A 67 -3.08 7.71 -8.80
CA ALA A 67 -1.73 8.12 -8.42
C ALA A 67 -0.75 6.94 -8.25
N VAL A 68 -1.22 5.70 -8.46
CA VAL A 68 -0.42 4.47 -8.39
C VAL A 68 -0.32 3.86 -9.79
N ALA A 69 0.90 3.49 -10.18
CA ALA A 69 1.19 2.77 -11.41
C ALA A 69 1.81 1.40 -11.11
N THR A 70 1.92 0.56 -12.13
CA THR A 70 2.74 -0.66 -12.07
C THR A 70 4.17 -0.30 -12.43
N GLY A 71 5.10 -0.52 -11.49
CA GLY A 71 6.53 -0.34 -11.69
C GLY A 71 7.15 -1.39 -12.62
N ALA A 72 8.44 -1.23 -12.92
CA ALA A 72 9.17 -2.11 -13.85
C ALA A 72 9.27 -3.57 -13.37
N ASP A 73 9.18 -3.80 -12.05
CA ASP A 73 9.18 -5.12 -11.41
C ASP A 73 7.77 -5.73 -11.32
N GLY A 74 6.77 -5.09 -11.91
CA GLY A 74 5.38 -5.52 -11.87
C GLY A 74 4.66 -5.20 -10.55
N GLN A 75 5.29 -4.49 -9.61
CA GLN A 75 4.68 -4.12 -8.34
C GLN A 75 4.04 -2.73 -8.38
N PRO A 76 3.01 -2.46 -7.57
CA PRO A 76 2.46 -1.12 -7.46
C PRO A 76 3.48 -0.12 -6.90
N GLU A 77 3.58 1.06 -7.51
CA GLU A 77 4.42 2.18 -7.08
C GLU A 77 3.60 3.48 -7.12
N ILE A 78 3.80 4.37 -6.16
CA ILE A 78 3.20 5.71 -6.20
C ILE A 78 3.95 6.51 -7.27
N SER A 79 3.32 6.68 -8.42
CA SER A 79 3.89 7.38 -9.59
C SER A 79 3.68 8.89 -9.54
N ASP A 80 2.66 9.35 -8.79
CA ASP A 80 2.41 10.77 -8.54
C ASP A 80 2.20 11.00 -7.04
N SER A 81 3.30 11.26 -6.35
CA SER A 81 3.29 11.49 -4.90
C SER A 81 2.44 12.70 -4.49
N GLN A 82 2.40 13.75 -5.32
CA GLN A 82 1.62 14.95 -5.00
C GLN A 82 0.11 14.70 -5.16
N ALA A 83 -0.31 14.02 -6.23
CA ALA A 83 -1.70 13.62 -6.40
C ALA A 83 -2.15 12.64 -5.32
N PHE A 84 -1.27 11.71 -4.93
CA PHE A 84 -1.54 10.77 -3.83
C PHE A 84 -1.75 11.52 -2.50
N ALA A 85 -0.86 12.46 -2.16
CA ALA A 85 -1.00 13.29 -0.98
C ALA A 85 -2.31 14.08 -0.98
N LYS A 86 -2.64 14.77 -2.08
CA LYS A 86 -3.90 15.54 -2.21
C LYS A 86 -5.14 14.66 -2.08
N ALA A 87 -5.12 13.44 -2.63
CA ALA A 87 -6.24 12.51 -2.51
C ALA A 87 -6.46 12.07 -1.05
N CYS A 88 -5.39 11.87 -0.29
CA CYS A 88 -5.45 11.60 1.13
C CYS A 88 -5.86 12.84 1.96
N GLU A 89 -5.36 14.02 1.63
CA GLU A 89 -5.77 15.28 2.26
C GLU A 89 -7.28 15.54 2.07
N SER A 90 -7.84 15.18 0.91
CA SER A 90 -9.29 15.27 0.66
C SER A 90 -10.13 14.31 1.51
N GLN A 91 -9.51 13.31 2.14
CA GLN A 91 -10.11 12.39 3.11
C GLN A 91 -9.84 12.80 4.56
N GLY A 92 -9.25 13.98 4.79
CA GLY A 92 -8.99 14.51 6.14
C GLY A 92 -7.64 14.13 6.74
N PHE A 93 -6.72 13.56 5.96
CA PHE A 93 -5.33 13.37 6.41
C PHE A 93 -4.56 14.69 6.32
N ASP A 94 -3.69 14.93 7.30
CA ASP A 94 -2.77 16.07 7.27
C ASP A 94 -1.33 15.55 7.29
N PHE A 95 -0.59 15.87 6.23
CA PHE A 95 0.82 15.53 6.13
C PHE A 95 1.63 16.80 6.37
N LYS A 96 2.40 16.80 7.47
CA LYS A 96 3.33 17.89 7.77
C LYS A 96 4.35 18.01 6.62
N LYS A 97 4.37 19.18 5.99
CA LYS A 97 5.27 19.54 4.89
C LYS A 97 6.56 20.13 5.43
#